data_AF-A0A437L9Y3-F1
#
_entry.id   AF-A0A437L9Y3-F1
#
_cell.length_a   1.000
_cell.length_b   1.000
_cell.length_c   1.000
_cell.angle_alpha   90.00
_cell.angle_beta   90.00
_cell.angle_gamma   90.00
#
_symmetry.space_group_name_H-M   'P 1'
#
loop_
_entity.id
_entity.type
_entity.pdbx_description
1 polymer ?
#
loop_
_entity_poly.entity_id
_entity_poly.type
_entity_poly.pdbx_seq_one_letter_code
_entity_poly.pdbx_strand_id
1 'polypeptide(L)'
;MTNAGAKPPVAPRRIELGPYAPRGERTRPSATEIAAVALTVAWLALVAVFFLILDQGEAGFDALRFIVVLLAVFLPVAMVWLWAAVTRTGRLMQTEADRLHAAIDALRRDYLAQVKTGAAAVPDEVGAKLEQLAEAQKKTEGTLAKFISIRPAARPAPVAASAAPASGDGAQPDLGLAPPAEAAGPPLSMANFIAAIQFPADPDDKEGFRALRRALQDRRAAQLVTAAQDVLTLLSQDGIYMDDLRPERARTDTWRKFAHGERGRTVADIGGVRDRSSLALSSARMRSDTVFRDAAHHFLRLFDQIFAEIEPSMTDPEIAALADTRTARAFMLLGRVTGIFD
;
A
#
# COMPACT_ATOMS: atom_id res chain seq x y z
N MET A 1 27.28 -66.02 -42.11
CA MET A 1 28.26 -64.94 -42.36
C MET A 1 27.49 -63.75 -42.94
N THR A 2 27.83 -62.52 -42.50
CA THR A 2 27.46 -61.18 -43.07
C THR A 2 25.96 -60.84 -43.18
N ASN A 3 25.34 -60.02 -42.30
CA ASN A 3 25.49 -58.58 -42.03
C ASN A 3 25.45 -57.68 -43.28
N ALA A 4 24.37 -56.90 -43.45
CA ALA A 4 24.38 -55.43 -43.61
C ALA A 4 23.07 -54.95 -44.26
N GLY A 5 22.21 -54.32 -43.46
CA GLY A 5 20.99 -53.65 -43.92
C GLY A 5 20.47 -52.73 -42.83
N ALA A 6 21.35 -51.80 -42.40
CA ALA A 6 21.12 -50.91 -41.28
C ALA A 6 19.95 -49.96 -41.54
N LYS A 7 18.97 -50.00 -40.64
CA LYS A 7 17.90 -49.01 -40.49
C LYS A 7 18.53 -47.68 -40.04
N PRO A 8 18.17 -46.53 -40.63
CA PRO A 8 18.79 -45.25 -40.26
C PRO A 8 18.44 -44.85 -38.81
N PRO A 9 19.35 -44.15 -38.11
CA PRO A 9 19.14 -43.75 -36.72
C PRO A 9 18.02 -42.71 -36.60
N VAL A 10 17.13 -42.93 -35.64
CA VAL A 10 16.11 -41.96 -35.21
C VAL A 10 16.84 -40.74 -34.63
N ALA A 11 16.74 -39.61 -35.32
CA ALA A 11 17.27 -38.35 -34.83
C ALA A 11 16.57 -37.96 -33.50
N PRO A 12 17.31 -37.50 -32.48
CA PRO A 12 16.69 -37.01 -31.26
C PRO A 12 15.83 -35.80 -31.58
N ARG A 13 14.54 -35.89 -31.25
CA ARG A 13 13.58 -34.78 -31.31
C ARG A 13 14.15 -33.65 -30.43
N ARG A 14 14.64 -32.58 -31.06
CA ARG A 14 15.05 -31.37 -30.34
C ARG A 14 13.85 -30.87 -29.56
N ILE A 15 14.00 -30.84 -28.25
CA ILE A 15 13.12 -30.13 -27.34
C ILE A 15 13.26 -28.65 -27.70
N GLU A 16 12.20 -28.05 -28.23
CA GLU A 16 12.12 -26.61 -28.42
C GLU A 16 12.15 -25.94 -27.04
N LEU A 17 13.33 -25.48 -26.67
CA LEU A 17 13.52 -24.58 -25.54
C LEU A 17 12.89 -23.24 -25.92
N GLY A 18 11.88 -22.85 -25.13
CA GLY A 18 11.22 -21.55 -25.22
C GLY A 18 12.18 -20.36 -25.07
N PRO A 19 11.68 -19.13 -25.26
CA PRO A 19 12.43 -17.95 -25.72
C PRO A 19 13.44 -17.31 -24.74
N TYR A 20 13.96 -18.05 -23.76
CA TYR A 20 15.02 -17.58 -22.87
C TYR A 20 16.39 -18.09 -23.32
N ALA A 21 16.86 -17.60 -24.46
CA ALA A 21 18.28 -17.50 -24.70
C ALA A 21 18.70 -16.07 -24.28
N PRO A 22 19.65 -15.88 -23.35
CA PRO A 22 20.24 -14.56 -23.15
C PRO A 22 21.06 -14.29 -24.42
N ARG A 23 20.44 -13.60 -25.36
CA ARG A 23 21.13 -13.05 -26.52
C ARG A 23 22.13 -12.06 -25.92
N GLY A 24 23.42 -12.35 -26.06
CA GLY A 24 24.48 -11.41 -25.74
C GLY A 24 24.33 -10.18 -26.63
N GLU A 25 23.48 -9.25 -26.23
CA GLU A 25 23.38 -7.94 -26.81
C GLU A 25 24.72 -7.26 -26.52
N ARG A 26 25.49 -7.03 -27.59
CA ARG A 26 26.53 -6.01 -27.57
C ARG A 26 25.83 -4.70 -27.26
N THR A 27 25.87 -4.29 -26.00
CA THR A 27 25.28 -3.05 -25.52
C THR A 27 25.88 -1.93 -26.36
N ARG A 28 25.06 -1.34 -27.23
CA ARG A 28 25.46 -0.13 -27.95
C ARG A 28 25.71 0.92 -26.86
N PRO A 29 26.88 1.58 -26.86
CA PRO A 29 27.16 2.58 -25.84
C PRO A 29 26.04 3.61 -25.86
N SER A 30 25.41 3.80 -24.71
CA SER A 30 24.28 4.71 -24.58
C SER A 30 24.75 6.13 -24.93
N ALA A 31 23.85 6.98 -25.45
CA ALA A 31 24.18 8.38 -25.74
C ALA A 31 24.77 9.12 -24.52
N THR A 32 24.39 8.68 -23.32
CA THR A 32 24.93 9.15 -22.04
C THR A 32 26.37 8.67 -21.77
N GLU A 33 26.74 7.45 -22.16
CA GLU A 33 28.13 6.97 -22.07
C GLU A 33 29.01 7.68 -23.08
N ILE A 34 28.53 7.90 -24.31
CA ILE A 34 29.27 8.66 -25.33
C ILE A 34 29.51 10.10 -24.87
N ALA A 35 28.51 10.75 -24.27
CA ALA A 35 28.66 12.09 -23.72
C ALA A 35 29.64 12.13 -22.54
N ALA A 36 29.62 11.12 -21.65
CA ALA A 36 30.57 11.03 -20.54
C ALA A 36 32.02 10.85 -21.03
N VAL A 37 32.23 10.03 -22.05
CA VAL A 37 33.55 9.82 -22.68
C VAL A 37 34.01 11.08 -23.42
N ALA A 38 33.16 11.70 -24.23
CA ALA A 38 33.51 12.91 -24.96
C ALA A 38 33.91 14.06 -24.02
N LEU A 39 33.21 14.18 -22.89
CA LEU A 39 33.47 15.22 -21.90
C LEU A 39 34.72 14.96 -21.07
N THR A 40 35.04 13.70 -20.73
CA THR A 40 36.32 13.35 -20.08
C THR A 40 37.50 13.60 -21.02
N VAL A 41 37.37 13.27 -22.30
CA VAL A 41 38.40 13.57 -23.31
C VAL A 41 38.58 15.08 -23.48
N ALA A 42 37.48 15.85 -23.58
CA ALA A 42 37.54 17.31 -23.67
C ALA A 42 38.20 17.95 -22.44
N TRP A 43 37.93 17.42 -21.25
CA TRP A 43 38.54 17.89 -20.01
C TRP A 43 40.03 17.58 -19.94
N LEU A 44 40.45 16.36 -20.28
CA LEU A 44 41.86 15.98 -20.33
C LEU A 44 42.64 16.81 -21.35
N ALA A 45 42.03 17.12 -22.50
CA ALA A 45 42.63 18.01 -23.49
C ALA A 45 42.82 19.43 -22.93
N LEU A 46 41.87 19.96 -22.18
CA LEU A 46 41.95 21.28 -21.56
C LEU A 46 43.04 21.32 -20.47
N VAL A 47 43.17 20.27 -19.65
CA VAL A 47 44.26 20.11 -18.69
C VAL A 47 45.62 20.04 -19.39
N ALA A 48 45.74 19.27 -20.47
CA ALA A 48 46.97 19.17 -21.24
C ALA A 48 47.37 20.52 -21.86
N VAL A 49 46.42 21.25 -22.46
CA VAL A 49 46.65 22.58 -23.02
C VAL A 49 47.03 23.59 -21.93
N PHE A 50 46.38 23.53 -20.76
CA PHE A 50 46.73 24.38 -19.62
C PHE A 50 48.18 24.15 -19.16
N PHE A 51 48.62 22.89 -19.00
CA PHE A 51 50.01 22.60 -18.62
C PHE A 51 51.02 22.98 -19.70
N LEU A 52 50.67 22.85 -20.99
CA LEU A 52 51.54 23.28 -22.10
C LEU A 52 51.67 24.81 -22.20
N ILE A 53 50.65 25.57 -21.77
CA ILE A 53 50.66 27.04 -21.78
C ILE A 53 51.33 27.60 -20.51
N LEU A 54 51.18 26.93 -19.35
CA LEU A 54 51.68 27.42 -18.06
C LEU A 54 53.14 27.03 -17.74
N ASP A 55 53.80 26.23 -18.58
CA ASP A 55 55.22 25.88 -18.43
C ASP A 55 56.16 27.04 -18.81
N GLN A 56 56.03 28.17 -18.11
CA GLN A 56 56.97 29.31 -18.20
C GLN A 56 57.14 30.03 -16.85
N GLY A 57 57.53 29.32 -15.78
CA GLY A 57 57.98 30.02 -14.58
C GLY A 57 58.31 29.16 -13.36
N GLU A 58 59.61 28.92 -13.20
CA GLU A 58 60.42 28.65 -11.99
C GLU A 58 60.02 27.53 -11.01
N ALA A 59 61.06 26.80 -10.63
CA ALA A 59 61.02 25.56 -9.87
C ALA A 59 60.72 25.81 -8.37
N GLY A 60 59.48 25.59 -7.98
CA GLY A 60 59.08 25.48 -6.57
C GLY A 60 57.75 24.76 -6.46
N PHE A 61 57.69 23.67 -5.68
CA PHE A 61 56.46 22.92 -5.46
C PHE A 61 55.53 23.71 -4.53
N ASP A 62 54.70 24.58 -5.10
CA ASP A 62 53.69 25.32 -4.34
C ASP A 62 52.47 24.43 -4.10
N ALA A 63 52.39 23.85 -2.90
CA ALA A 63 51.30 22.97 -2.49
C ALA A 63 49.92 23.63 -2.61
N LEU A 64 49.84 24.97 -2.46
CA LEU A 64 48.60 25.70 -2.64
C LEU A 64 48.17 25.74 -4.11
N ARG A 65 49.10 26.02 -5.02
CA ARG A 65 48.85 25.96 -6.47
C ARG A 65 48.46 24.55 -6.91
N PHE A 66 49.07 23.51 -6.34
CA PHE A 66 48.69 22.12 -6.57
C PHE A 66 47.26 21.82 -6.12
N ILE A 67 46.85 22.26 -4.93
CA ILE A 67 45.49 22.07 -4.40
C ILE A 67 44.46 22.85 -5.22
N VAL A 68 44.77 24.09 -5.63
CA VAL A 68 43.87 24.91 -6.46
C VAL A 68 43.68 24.30 -7.84
N VAL A 69 44.75 23.79 -8.46
CA VAL A 69 44.67 23.06 -9.73
C VAL A 69 43.87 21.77 -9.56
N LEU A 70 44.10 21.00 -8.49
CA LEU A 70 43.35 19.79 -8.19
C LEU A 70 41.84 20.07 -8.01
N LEU A 71 41.49 21.12 -7.26
CA LEU A 71 40.10 21.53 -7.05
C LEU A 71 39.45 22.03 -8.35
N ALA A 72 40.17 22.81 -9.16
CA ALA A 72 39.69 23.28 -10.46
C ALA A 72 39.45 22.12 -11.44
N VAL A 73 40.24 21.04 -11.33
CA VAL A 73 40.09 19.80 -12.13
C VAL A 73 38.94 18.93 -11.65
N PHE A 74 38.77 18.76 -10.34
CA PHE A 74 37.79 17.81 -9.78
C PHE A 74 36.38 18.38 -9.61
N LEU A 75 36.24 19.68 -9.31
CA LEU A 75 34.94 20.32 -9.09
C LEU A 75 33.97 20.22 -10.29
N PRO A 76 34.38 20.49 -11.54
CA PRO A 76 33.47 20.35 -12.69
C PRO A 76 33.13 18.88 -13.00
N VAL A 77 34.07 17.95 -12.78
CA VAL A 77 33.82 16.50 -12.93
C VAL A 77 32.77 16.02 -11.92
N ALA A 78 32.86 16.48 -10.67
CA ALA A 78 31.87 16.20 -9.64
C ALA A 78 30.49 16.79 -10.00
N MET A 79 30.45 18.01 -10.56
CA MET A 79 29.20 18.65 -10.99
C MET A 79 28.52 17.90 -12.14
N VAL A 80 29.29 17.41 -13.12
CA VAL A 80 28.79 16.57 -14.20
C VAL A 80 28.22 15.25 -13.67
N TRP A 81 28.89 14.65 -12.68
CA TRP A 81 28.43 13.41 -12.05
C TRP A 81 27.12 13.61 -11.28
N LEU A 82 26.94 14.77 -10.63
CA LEU A 82 25.71 15.16 -9.94
C LEU A 82 24.54 15.34 -10.92
N TRP A 83 24.76 15.96 -12.09
CA TRP A 83 23.76 16.07 -13.15
C TRP A 83 23.40 14.72 -13.77
N ALA A 84 24.39 13.84 -13.98
CA ALA A 84 24.15 12.49 -14.50
C ALA A 84 23.31 11.64 -13.51
N ALA A 85 23.58 11.75 -12.20
CA ALA A 85 22.82 11.06 -11.17
C ALA A 85 21.32 11.48 -11.15
N VAL A 86 21.02 12.77 -11.37
CA VAL A 86 19.65 13.28 -11.44
C VAL A 86 18.87 12.69 -12.62
N THR A 87 19.53 12.42 -13.75
CA THR A 87 18.85 11.83 -14.93
C THR A 87 18.56 10.33 -14.83
N ARG A 88 19.23 9.61 -13.91
CA ARG A 88 19.07 8.15 -13.76
C ARG A 88 17.76 7.76 -13.06
N THR A 89 17.18 8.64 -12.24
CA THR A 89 15.93 8.38 -11.52
C THR A 89 14.67 8.50 -12.39
N GLY A 90 14.77 9.12 -13.58
CA GLY A 90 13.62 9.35 -14.46
C GLY A 90 13.36 8.27 -15.52
N ARG A 91 14.34 7.42 -15.83
CA ARG A 91 14.26 6.55 -17.03
C ARG A 91 13.70 5.15 -16.82
N LEU A 92 13.39 4.78 -15.58
CA LEU A 92 12.62 3.55 -15.26
C LEU A 92 11.10 3.78 -15.23
N MET A 93 10.61 5.02 -15.35
CA MET A 93 9.17 5.33 -15.34
C MET A 93 8.60 5.82 -16.69
N GLN A 94 9.45 6.21 -17.65
CA GLN A 94 8.97 6.75 -18.93
C GLN A 94 8.50 5.67 -19.90
N THR A 95 9.02 4.44 -19.81
CA THR A 95 8.62 3.33 -20.70
C THR A 95 7.25 2.74 -20.33
N GLU A 96 6.78 2.97 -19.10
CA GLU A 96 5.44 2.57 -18.65
C GLU A 96 4.39 3.63 -18.99
N ALA A 97 4.76 4.91 -18.90
CA ALA A 97 3.87 6.03 -19.22
C ALA A 97 3.44 6.02 -20.70
N ASP A 98 4.36 5.82 -21.65
CA ASP A 98 4.02 5.82 -23.08
C ASP A 98 3.13 4.62 -23.47
N ARG A 99 3.32 3.48 -22.80
CA ARG A 99 2.47 2.28 -23.01
C ARG A 99 1.08 2.47 -22.44
N LEU A 100 0.94 3.13 -21.29
CA LEU A 100 -0.36 3.49 -20.70
C LEU A 100 -1.11 4.50 -21.58
N HIS A 101 -0.44 5.55 -22.07
CA HIS A 101 -1.06 6.53 -22.96
C HIS A 101 -1.51 5.88 -24.29
N ALA A 102 -0.71 4.98 -24.87
CA ALA A 102 -1.11 4.25 -26.08
C ALA A 102 -2.31 3.31 -25.86
N ALA A 103 -2.41 2.67 -24.69
CA ALA A 103 -3.56 1.82 -24.32
C ALA A 103 -4.84 2.66 -24.09
N ILE A 104 -4.71 3.83 -23.46
CA ILE A 104 -5.83 4.76 -23.23
C ILE A 104 -6.36 5.30 -24.56
N ASP A 105 -5.49 5.67 -25.50
CA ASP A 105 -5.90 6.14 -26.82
C ASP A 105 -6.53 5.04 -27.69
N ALA A 106 -6.15 3.78 -27.48
CA ALA A 106 -6.83 2.64 -28.09
C ALA A 106 -8.25 2.47 -27.52
N LEU A 107 -8.42 2.51 -26.19
CA LEU A 107 -9.74 2.42 -25.53
C LEU A 107 -10.67 3.58 -25.90
N ARG A 108 -10.14 4.80 -25.99
CA ARG A 108 -10.93 5.98 -26.38
C ARG A 108 -11.48 5.86 -27.80
N ARG A 109 -10.67 5.32 -28.72
CA ARG A 109 -11.10 5.08 -30.11
C ARG A 109 -12.15 3.99 -30.19
N ASP A 110 -11.97 2.92 -29.42
CA ASP A 110 -12.93 1.80 -29.38
C ASP A 110 -14.28 2.22 -28.78
N TYR A 111 -14.25 3.04 -27.72
CA TYR A 111 -15.45 3.65 -27.13
C TYR A 111 -16.17 4.60 -28.10
N LEU A 112 -15.44 5.48 -28.78
CA LEU A 112 -16.05 6.38 -29.78
C LEU A 112 -16.57 5.62 -31.01
N ALA A 113 -15.95 4.50 -31.38
CA ALA A 113 -16.47 3.60 -32.41
C ALA A 113 -17.75 2.92 -31.94
N GLN A 114 -17.79 2.38 -30.72
CA GLN A 114 -18.99 1.77 -30.13
C GLN A 114 -20.14 2.77 -29.95
N VAL A 115 -19.87 4.02 -29.58
CA VAL A 115 -20.90 5.07 -29.47
C VAL A 115 -21.46 5.43 -30.85
N LYS A 116 -20.61 5.48 -31.89
CA LYS A 116 -21.07 5.75 -33.26
C LYS A 116 -21.85 4.57 -33.87
N THR A 117 -21.45 3.33 -33.56
CA THR A 117 -22.14 2.13 -34.03
C THR A 117 -23.41 1.83 -33.20
N GLY A 118 -23.42 2.18 -31.92
CA GLY A 118 -24.58 2.07 -31.01
C GLY A 118 -25.61 3.17 -31.19
N ALA A 119 -25.24 4.36 -31.68
CA ALA A 119 -26.18 5.44 -32.00
C ALA A 119 -27.13 5.12 -33.17
N ALA A 120 -26.86 4.07 -33.94
CA ALA A 120 -27.74 3.62 -35.02
C ALA A 120 -28.78 2.57 -34.59
N ALA A 121 -28.73 2.07 -33.35
CA ALA A 121 -29.63 1.01 -32.89
C ALA A 121 -29.80 0.97 -31.35
N VAL A 122 -30.56 1.90 -30.77
CA VAL A 122 -31.10 1.72 -29.39
C VAL A 122 -32.56 2.23 -29.34
N PRO A 123 -33.52 1.43 -28.82
CA PRO A 123 -34.91 1.86 -28.64
C PRO A 123 -35.11 2.84 -27.48
N ASP A 124 -36.10 3.71 -27.63
CA ASP A 124 -36.48 4.90 -26.83
C ASP A 124 -36.69 4.67 -25.31
N GLU A 125 -36.77 3.43 -24.83
CA GLU A 125 -37.04 3.10 -23.42
C GLU A 125 -35.84 3.33 -22.48
N VAL A 126 -34.61 3.32 -22.99
CA VAL A 126 -33.40 3.55 -22.17
C VAL A 126 -33.18 5.05 -21.93
N GLY A 127 -33.58 5.91 -22.88
CA GLY A 127 -33.53 7.37 -22.72
C GLY A 127 -34.43 7.86 -21.59
N ALA A 128 -35.66 7.34 -21.52
CA ALA A 128 -36.59 7.67 -20.44
C ALA A 128 -36.09 7.27 -19.05
N LYS A 129 -35.36 6.15 -18.94
CA LYS A 129 -34.77 5.69 -17.67
C LYS A 129 -33.52 6.49 -17.26
N LEU A 130 -32.80 7.06 -18.22
CA LEU A 130 -31.66 7.94 -17.96
C LEU A 130 -32.11 9.33 -17.49
N GLU A 131 -33.19 9.88 -18.04
CA GLU A 131 -33.79 11.14 -17.57
C GLU A 131 -34.29 10.99 -16.12
N GLN A 132 -34.91 9.84 -15.80
CA GLN A 132 -35.39 9.53 -14.45
C GLN A 132 -34.24 9.37 -13.43
N LEU A 133 -33.07 8.89 -13.86
CA LEU A 133 -31.85 8.80 -13.04
C LEU A 133 -31.16 10.17 -12.88
N ALA A 134 -31.19 11.02 -13.90
CA ALA A 134 -30.66 12.39 -13.82
C ALA A 134 -31.49 13.27 -12.86
N GLU A 135 -32.82 13.13 -12.88
CA GLU A 135 -33.70 13.79 -11.91
C GLU A 135 -33.51 13.28 -10.48
N ALA A 136 -33.22 11.98 -10.31
CA ALA A 136 -32.89 11.40 -9.02
C ALA A 136 -31.58 11.97 -8.46
N GLN A 137 -30.54 12.10 -9.29
CA GLN A 137 -29.25 12.71 -8.89
C GLN A 137 -29.39 14.19 -8.51
N LYS A 138 -30.20 14.96 -9.25
CA LYS A 138 -30.43 16.39 -8.97
C LYS A 138 -31.13 16.62 -7.62
N LYS A 139 -32.01 15.69 -7.20
CA LYS A 139 -32.63 15.71 -5.86
C LYS A 139 -31.64 15.35 -4.75
N THR A 140 -30.68 14.46 -5.02
CA THR A 140 -29.64 14.10 -4.06
C THR A 140 -28.64 15.25 -3.85
N GLU A 141 -28.26 15.97 -4.91
CA GLU A 141 -27.39 17.16 -4.82
C GLU A 141 -28.06 18.32 -4.06
N GLY A 142 -29.35 18.58 -4.30
CA GLY A 142 -30.10 19.61 -3.56
C GLY A 142 -30.24 19.31 -2.06
N THR A 143 -30.17 18.03 -1.68
CA THR A 143 -30.23 17.59 -0.28
C THR A 143 -28.86 17.68 0.37
N LEU A 144 -27.78 17.25 -0.32
CA LEU A 144 -26.40 17.37 0.14
C LEU A 144 -25.95 18.84 0.30
N ALA A 145 -26.38 19.74 -0.58
CA ALA A 145 -26.07 21.16 -0.47
C ALA A 145 -26.74 21.84 0.75
N LYS A 146 -27.83 21.27 1.29
CA LYS A 146 -28.50 21.79 2.48
C LYS A 146 -27.83 21.34 3.79
N PHE A 147 -27.01 20.29 3.75
CA PHE A 147 -26.30 19.75 4.92
C PHE A 147 -24.87 20.31 5.10
N ILE A 148 -24.28 20.98 4.09
CA ILE A 148 -22.90 21.50 4.13
C ILE A 148 -22.85 23.04 4.14
N SER A 149 -23.81 23.69 4.80
CA SER A 149 -23.76 25.14 5.05
C SER A 149 -23.64 25.43 6.54
N ILE A 150 -22.47 25.12 7.13
CA ILE A 150 -22.07 25.67 8.43
C ILE A 150 -21.18 26.89 8.16
N ARG A 151 -21.76 28.06 8.40
CA ARG A 151 -21.11 29.38 8.36
C ARG A 151 -20.21 29.52 9.60
N PRO A 152 -18.93 29.96 9.49
CA PRO A 152 -18.10 30.19 10.66
C PRO A 152 -18.47 31.54 11.29
N ALA A 153 -19.03 31.52 12.50
CA ALA A 153 -19.21 32.71 13.32
C ALA A 153 -17.97 32.91 14.21
N ALA A 154 -17.54 34.18 14.28
CA ALA A 154 -16.29 34.63 14.84
C ALA A 154 -16.11 34.37 16.34
N ARG A 155 -14.85 34.17 16.71
CA ARG A 155 -14.31 34.05 18.08
C ARG A 155 -14.32 35.39 18.81
N PRO A 156 -14.80 35.46 20.07
CA PRO A 156 -14.39 36.51 21.01
C PRO A 156 -13.30 36.02 21.98
N ALA A 157 -12.46 36.96 22.39
CA ALA A 157 -11.30 36.81 23.28
C ALA A 157 -11.68 36.50 24.75
N PRO A 158 -10.74 36.02 25.58
CA PRO A 158 -11.02 35.68 26.98
C PRO A 158 -10.90 36.91 27.89
N VAL A 159 -11.79 37.01 28.87
CA VAL A 159 -11.67 37.89 30.04
C VAL A 159 -11.77 37.06 31.32
N ALA A 160 -10.97 37.45 32.30
CA ALA A 160 -10.63 36.71 33.50
C ALA A 160 -11.61 36.91 34.67
N ALA A 161 -11.63 35.88 35.54
CA ALA A 161 -11.81 35.85 37.00
C ALA A 161 -13.03 36.52 37.67
N SER A 162 -13.78 35.75 38.49
CA SER A 162 -13.74 35.84 39.97
C SER A 162 -14.78 34.93 40.68
N ALA A 163 -14.31 34.28 41.75
CA ALA A 163 -14.93 33.94 43.05
C ALA A 163 -16.26 33.15 43.19
N ALA A 164 -16.08 31.95 43.76
CA ALA A 164 -16.67 31.41 45.01
C ALA A 164 -18.10 30.82 45.05
N PRO A 165 -18.35 29.83 45.95
CA PRO A 165 -19.25 28.70 45.70
C PRO A 165 -20.57 28.77 46.48
N ALA A 166 -21.61 28.10 46.00
CA ALA A 166 -22.75 27.67 46.83
C ALA A 166 -23.49 26.47 46.21
N SER A 167 -23.78 25.53 47.11
CA SER A 167 -24.51 24.28 47.03
C SER A 167 -25.78 24.29 46.18
N GLY A 168 -26.06 23.16 45.52
CA GLY A 168 -27.37 22.88 44.93
C GLY A 168 -27.37 21.60 44.11
N ASP A 169 -28.11 20.62 44.60
CA ASP A 169 -28.52 19.35 43.99
C ASP A 169 -28.39 19.28 42.45
N GLY A 170 -27.51 18.41 41.97
CA GLY A 170 -27.25 18.19 40.56
C GLY A 170 -27.67 16.80 40.14
N ALA A 171 -28.98 16.52 40.15
CA ALA A 171 -29.52 15.52 39.25
C ALA A 171 -29.15 15.95 37.84
N GLN A 172 -28.14 15.30 37.26
CA GLN A 172 -27.75 15.47 35.87
C GLN A 172 -29.02 15.33 35.03
N PRO A 173 -29.44 16.36 34.27
CA PRO A 173 -30.59 16.21 33.39
C PRO A 173 -30.23 15.09 32.40
N ASP A 174 -31.04 14.04 32.44
CA ASP A 174 -31.02 12.94 31.49
C ASP A 174 -31.01 13.55 30.09
N LEU A 175 -29.85 13.46 29.42
CA LEU A 175 -29.71 13.87 28.03
C LEU A 175 -30.54 12.87 27.24
N GLY A 176 -31.81 13.22 27.02
CA GLY A 176 -32.83 12.51 26.25
C GLY A 176 -32.49 12.40 24.76
N LEU A 177 -31.28 11.96 24.46
CA LEU A 177 -30.90 11.38 23.19
C LEU A 177 -31.40 9.94 23.21
N ALA A 178 -32.72 9.77 23.11
CA ALA A 178 -33.27 8.53 22.63
C ALA A 178 -32.65 8.32 21.22
N PRO A 179 -31.82 7.28 21.01
CA PRO A 179 -31.36 6.97 19.67
C PRO A 179 -32.60 6.77 18.79
N PRO A 180 -32.68 7.38 17.59
CA PRO A 180 -33.82 7.15 16.72
C PRO A 180 -34.00 5.63 16.56
N ALA A 181 -35.20 5.14 16.87
CA ALA A 181 -35.57 3.73 16.96
C ALA A 181 -35.46 2.96 15.62
N GLU A 182 -34.80 3.54 14.62
CA GLU A 182 -34.66 3.07 13.25
C GLU A 182 -33.19 2.84 12.84
N ALA A 183 -32.23 3.09 13.75
CA ALA A 183 -30.79 2.91 13.49
C ALA A 183 -30.20 1.59 14.02
N ALA A 184 -30.97 0.77 14.74
CA ALA A 184 -30.53 -0.54 15.18
C ALA A 184 -31.04 -1.60 14.19
N GLY A 185 -30.31 -1.78 13.08
CA GLY A 185 -30.44 -3.01 12.30
C GLY A 185 -30.24 -4.25 13.18
N PRO A 186 -30.65 -5.45 12.72
CA PRO A 186 -30.42 -6.67 13.48
C PRO A 186 -28.96 -6.77 13.95
N PRO A 187 -28.71 -7.24 15.19
CA PRO A 187 -27.35 -7.31 15.73
C PRO A 187 -26.44 -8.11 14.78
N LEU A 188 -25.18 -7.67 14.67
CA LEU A 188 -24.21 -8.31 13.78
C LEU A 188 -23.95 -9.74 14.25
N SER A 189 -24.36 -10.72 13.45
CA SER A 189 -24.06 -12.12 13.73
C SER A 189 -22.55 -12.40 13.65
N MET A 190 -22.03 -13.30 14.49
CA MET A 190 -20.61 -13.69 14.51
C MET A 190 -20.07 -14.11 13.13
N ALA A 191 -20.84 -14.89 12.37
CA ALA A 191 -20.47 -15.29 11.01
C ALA A 191 -20.27 -14.10 10.05
N ASN A 192 -21.15 -13.09 10.11
CA ASN A 192 -20.99 -11.86 9.32
C ASN A 192 -19.80 -11.02 9.82
N PHE A 193 -19.51 -11.02 11.11
CA PHE A 193 -18.32 -10.34 11.65
C PHE A 193 -17.03 -10.98 11.13
N ILE A 194 -16.91 -12.31 11.23
CA ILE A 194 -15.74 -13.07 10.74
C ILE A 194 -15.58 -12.88 9.22
N ALA A 195 -16.67 -12.96 8.46
CA ALA A 195 -16.63 -12.71 7.01
C ALA A 195 -16.23 -11.26 6.67
N ALA A 196 -16.62 -10.28 7.47
CA ALA A 196 -16.24 -8.88 7.26
C ALA A 196 -14.74 -8.63 7.50
N ILE A 197 -14.17 -9.16 8.58
CA ILE A 197 -12.73 -9.02 8.88
C ILE A 197 -11.84 -9.91 7.98
N GLN A 198 -12.41 -10.91 7.31
CA GLN A 198 -11.73 -11.63 6.24
C GLN A 198 -11.53 -10.76 4.99
N PHE A 199 -12.43 -9.78 4.79
CA PHE A 199 -12.62 -9.00 3.58
C PHE A 199 -13.01 -9.86 2.35
N PRO A 200 -13.77 -9.30 1.40
CA PRO A 200 -14.13 -10.00 0.17
C PRO A 200 -12.90 -10.55 -0.56
N ALA A 201 -13.01 -11.75 -1.13
CA ALA A 201 -11.90 -12.37 -1.86
C ALA A 201 -11.70 -11.78 -3.26
N ASP A 202 -12.81 -11.45 -3.92
CA ASP A 202 -12.84 -10.96 -5.29
C ASP A 202 -14.05 -10.03 -5.51
N PRO A 203 -14.13 -9.33 -6.66
CA PRO A 203 -15.25 -8.43 -6.96
C PRO A 203 -16.62 -9.11 -7.05
N ASP A 204 -16.66 -10.43 -7.24
CA ASP A 204 -17.89 -11.21 -7.39
C ASP A 204 -18.39 -11.80 -6.05
N ASP A 205 -17.62 -11.64 -4.97
CA ASP A 205 -17.95 -12.08 -3.61
C ASP A 205 -19.06 -11.22 -2.96
N LYS A 206 -20.28 -11.41 -3.45
CA LYS A 206 -21.50 -10.72 -2.99
C LYS A 206 -21.78 -10.97 -1.51
N GLU A 207 -21.42 -12.14 -0.99
CA GLU A 207 -21.64 -12.49 0.41
C GLU A 207 -20.67 -11.75 1.32
N GLY A 208 -19.38 -11.70 0.96
CA GLY A 208 -18.36 -10.90 1.61
C GLY A 208 -18.73 -9.42 1.64
N PHE A 209 -19.15 -8.84 0.51
CA PHE A 209 -19.60 -7.44 0.47
C PHE A 209 -20.87 -7.19 1.31
N ARG A 210 -21.79 -8.16 1.41
CA ARG A 210 -22.95 -8.05 2.30
C ARG A 210 -22.54 -8.06 3.77
N ALA A 211 -21.64 -8.97 4.15
CA ALA A 211 -21.11 -9.06 5.50
C ALA A 211 -20.35 -7.79 5.89
N LEU A 212 -19.47 -7.30 5.01
CA LEU A 212 -18.72 -6.06 5.18
C LEU A 212 -19.65 -4.85 5.38
N ARG A 213 -20.67 -4.68 4.52
CA ARG A 213 -21.64 -3.59 4.67
C ARG A 213 -22.40 -3.65 6.00
N ARG A 214 -22.76 -4.84 6.49
CA ARG A 214 -23.38 -4.99 7.81
C ARG A 214 -22.41 -4.65 8.94
N ALA A 215 -21.17 -5.11 8.86
CA ALA A 215 -20.16 -4.79 9.87
C ALA A 215 -19.87 -3.28 9.95
N LEU A 216 -19.90 -2.57 8.82
CA LEU A 216 -19.75 -1.11 8.79
C LEU A 216 -20.94 -0.34 9.41
N GLN A 217 -22.11 -0.96 9.58
CA GLN A 217 -23.24 -0.36 10.30
C GLN A 217 -23.09 -0.48 11.83
N ASP A 218 -22.32 -1.46 12.30
CA ASP A 218 -21.95 -1.59 13.71
C ASP A 218 -20.73 -0.72 14.01
N ARG A 219 -20.88 0.25 14.92
CA ARG A 219 -19.82 1.22 15.24
C ARG A 219 -18.51 0.58 15.69
N ARG A 220 -18.55 -0.55 16.39
CA ARG A 220 -17.34 -1.23 16.89
C ARG A 220 -16.69 -2.06 15.79
N ALA A 221 -17.47 -2.86 15.08
CA ALA A 221 -16.94 -3.63 13.96
C ALA A 221 -16.39 -2.71 12.87
N ALA A 222 -17.04 -1.58 12.60
CA ALA A 222 -16.55 -0.57 11.65
C ALA A 222 -15.15 -0.02 12.00
N GLN A 223 -14.87 0.20 13.30
CA GLN A 223 -13.55 0.66 13.74
C GLN A 223 -12.46 -0.37 13.46
N LEU A 224 -12.71 -1.64 13.78
CA LEU A 224 -11.74 -2.71 13.51
C LEU A 224 -11.55 -2.92 12.02
N VAL A 225 -12.64 -2.97 11.25
CA VAL A 225 -12.59 -3.15 9.79
C VAL A 225 -11.79 -2.02 9.13
N THR A 226 -12.02 -0.77 9.52
CA THR A 226 -11.28 0.38 8.97
C THR A 226 -9.80 0.30 9.35
N ALA A 227 -9.48 0.08 10.63
CA ALA A 227 -8.09 -0.01 11.07
C ALA A 227 -7.34 -1.19 10.43
N ALA A 228 -8.02 -2.33 10.27
CA ALA A 228 -7.48 -3.48 9.57
C ALA A 228 -7.23 -3.16 8.09
N GLN A 229 -8.19 -2.52 7.41
CA GLN A 229 -8.04 -2.13 6.01
C GLN A 229 -6.85 -1.19 5.80
N ASP A 230 -6.68 -0.20 6.68
CA ASP A 230 -5.57 0.76 6.61
C ASP A 230 -4.22 0.03 6.74
N VAL A 231 -4.08 -0.83 7.74
CA VAL A 231 -2.86 -1.63 7.95
C VAL A 231 -2.60 -2.58 6.78
N LEU A 232 -3.61 -3.29 6.29
CA LEU A 232 -3.48 -4.19 5.14
C LEU A 232 -3.06 -3.44 3.88
N THR A 233 -3.60 -2.24 3.68
CA THR A 233 -3.22 -1.36 2.57
C THR A 233 -1.76 -0.95 2.70
N LEU A 234 -1.31 -0.53 3.88
CA LEU A 234 0.09 -0.15 4.10
C LEU A 234 1.04 -1.34 3.91
N LEU A 235 0.70 -2.52 4.43
CA LEU A 235 1.49 -3.75 4.24
C LEU A 235 1.58 -4.15 2.75
N SER A 236 0.49 -3.98 1.99
CA SER A 236 0.49 -4.28 0.55
C SER A 236 1.42 -3.37 -0.26
N GLN A 237 1.68 -2.13 0.20
CA GLN A 237 2.64 -1.23 -0.45
C GLN A 237 4.07 -1.74 -0.35
N ASP A 238 4.39 -2.55 0.66
CA ASP A 238 5.69 -3.24 0.78
C ASP A 238 5.68 -4.62 0.09
N GLY A 239 4.59 -4.97 -0.59
CA GLY A 239 4.41 -6.29 -1.20
C GLY A 239 4.09 -7.41 -0.20
N ILE A 240 3.62 -7.08 1.00
CA ILE A 240 3.23 -8.08 2.01
C ILE A 240 1.73 -8.32 1.91
N TYR A 241 1.35 -9.47 1.33
CA TYR A 241 -0.03 -9.92 1.22
C TYR A 241 -0.35 -11.02 2.24
N MET A 242 -1.48 -10.91 2.95
CA MET A 242 -1.83 -11.85 4.02
C MET A 242 -2.15 -13.26 3.51
N ASP A 243 -2.62 -13.36 2.27
CA ASP A 243 -2.97 -14.63 1.63
C ASP A 243 -1.71 -15.46 1.27
N ASP A 244 -0.55 -14.80 1.13
CA ASP A 244 0.74 -15.46 0.90
C ASP A 244 1.34 -16.04 2.19
N LEU A 245 0.92 -15.53 3.35
CA LEU A 245 1.39 -16.00 4.63
C LEU A 245 0.84 -17.40 4.93
N ARG A 246 1.64 -18.23 5.58
CA ARG A 246 1.24 -19.57 6.07
C ARG A 246 1.53 -19.64 7.56
N PRO A 247 0.70 -18.99 8.41
CA PRO A 247 0.90 -19.05 9.85
C PRO A 247 0.69 -20.47 10.37
N GLU A 248 1.51 -20.85 11.36
CA GLU A 248 1.21 -22.05 12.14
C GLU A 248 -0.05 -21.81 12.99
N ARG A 249 -0.98 -22.77 12.95
CA ARG A 249 -2.25 -22.63 13.66
C ARG A 249 -2.06 -22.88 15.16
N ALA A 250 -2.28 -21.85 15.96
CA ALA A 250 -2.40 -21.98 17.40
C ALA A 250 -3.68 -22.74 17.78
N ARG A 251 -3.68 -23.37 18.96
CA ARG A 251 -4.88 -23.99 19.53
C ARG A 251 -5.90 -22.91 19.89
N THR A 252 -7.18 -23.22 19.77
CA THR A 252 -8.28 -22.33 20.18
C THR A 252 -8.17 -21.96 21.65
N ASP A 253 -7.76 -22.89 22.52
CA ASP A 253 -7.47 -22.63 23.94
C ASP A 253 -6.41 -21.54 24.15
N THR A 254 -5.36 -21.49 23.32
CA THR A 254 -4.33 -20.45 23.39
C THR A 254 -4.92 -19.07 23.07
N TRP A 255 -5.81 -18.99 22.08
CA TRP A 255 -6.54 -17.77 21.76
C TRP A 255 -7.47 -17.32 22.91
N ARG A 256 -8.15 -18.25 23.58
CA ARG A 256 -8.98 -17.92 24.76
C ARG A 256 -8.14 -17.36 25.91
N LYS A 257 -6.98 -17.98 26.19
CA LYS A 257 -6.01 -17.46 27.18
C LYS A 257 -5.55 -16.03 26.85
N PHE A 258 -5.29 -15.76 25.58
CA PHE A 258 -4.95 -14.42 25.12
C PHE A 258 -6.09 -13.42 25.35
N ALA A 259 -7.36 -13.79 25.07
CA ALA A 259 -8.52 -12.95 25.36
C ALA A 259 -8.68 -12.64 26.86
N HIS A 260 -8.32 -13.58 27.73
CA HIS A 260 -8.32 -13.38 29.19
C HIS A 260 -7.12 -12.59 29.73
N GLY A 261 -6.25 -12.08 28.86
CA GLY A 261 -5.13 -11.24 29.26
C GLY A 261 -3.85 -12.01 29.61
N GLU A 262 -3.76 -13.32 29.33
CA GLU A 262 -2.47 -14.03 29.43
C GLU A 262 -1.50 -13.50 28.36
N ARG A 263 -0.22 -13.37 28.72
CA ARG A 263 0.83 -12.79 27.88
C ARG A 263 2.14 -13.57 28.00
N GLY A 264 3.06 -13.33 27.06
CA GLY A 264 4.37 -13.99 26.98
C GLY A 264 4.30 -15.42 26.44
N ARG A 265 5.18 -16.29 26.94
CA ARG A 265 5.40 -17.64 26.39
C ARG A 265 4.15 -18.53 26.30
N THR A 266 3.12 -18.31 27.13
CA THR A 266 1.87 -19.10 27.07
C THR A 266 1.04 -18.82 25.82
N VAL A 267 1.19 -17.64 25.23
CA VAL A 267 0.46 -17.18 24.03
C VAL A 267 1.39 -16.96 22.82
N ALA A 268 2.68 -17.28 22.96
CA ALA A 268 3.69 -17.17 21.91
C ALA A 268 3.30 -17.86 20.59
N ASP A 269 2.56 -18.97 20.71
CA ASP A 269 2.11 -19.77 19.56
C ASP A 269 1.08 -19.03 18.68
N ILE A 270 0.41 -17.99 19.18
CA ILE A 270 -0.52 -17.16 18.38
C ILE A 270 0.24 -16.43 17.27
N GLY A 271 1.47 -15.99 17.52
CA GLY A 271 2.36 -15.35 16.54
C GLY A 271 2.93 -16.32 15.51
N GLY A 272 2.08 -17.15 14.90
CA GLY A 272 2.44 -18.26 14.01
C GLY A 272 3.09 -17.86 12.67
N VAL A 273 3.14 -16.57 12.35
CA VAL A 273 3.81 -16.07 11.14
C VAL A 273 5.33 -16.11 11.34
N ARG A 274 6.01 -16.94 10.55
CA ARG A 274 7.48 -17.11 10.60
C ARG A 274 8.22 -16.65 9.35
N ASP A 275 7.51 -16.03 8.40
CA ASP A 275 8.15 -15.55 7.18
C ASP A 275 9.17 -14.44 7.47
N ARG A 276 10.44 -14.72 7.16
CA ARG A 276 11.56 -13.83 7.53
C ARG A 276 11.52 -12.52 6.73
N SER A 277 11.14 -12.57 5.46
CA SER A 277 10.99 -11.37 4.62
C SER A 277 9.93 -10.45 5.17
N SER A 278 8.72 -10.96 5.40
CA SER A 278 7.60 -10.16 5.91
C SER A 278 7.93 -9.55 7.27
N LEU A 279 8.51 -10.33 8.19
CA LEU A 279 8.91 -9.83 9.50
C LEU A 279 9.98 -8.73 9.41
N ALA A 280 10.98 -8.89 8.54
CA ALA A 280 12.04 -7.91 8.37
C ALA A 280 11.51 -6.60 7.74
N LEU A 281 10.67 -6.70 6.71
CA LEU A 281 10.04 -5.55 6.04
C LEU A 281 9.12 -4.78 7.00
N SER A 282 8.21 -5.48 7.69
CA SER A 282 7.34 -4.85 8.68
C SER A 282 8.12 -4.24 9.84
N SER A 283 9.18 -4.88 10.34
CA SER A 283 10.03 -4.33 11.41
C SER A 283 10.85 -3.11 10.95
N ALA A 284 11.34 -3.11 9.71
CA ALA A 284 11.98 -1.94 9.12
C ALA A 284 10.98 -0.78 9.02
N ARG A 285 9.76 -1.04 8.52
CA ARG A 285 8.73 -0.03 8.35
C ARG A 285 8.23 0.54 9.68
N MET A 286 8.04 -0.28 10.70
CA MET A 286 7.73 0.18 12.07
C MET A 286 8.75 1.22 12.58
N ARG A 287 10.03 1.10 12.19
CA ARG A 287 11.08 2.03 12.60
C ARG A 287 11.16 3.28 11.73
N SER A 288 10.97 3.15 10.42
CA SER A 288 11.14 4.26 9.46
C SER A 288 9.90 5.12 9.26
N ASP A 289 8.70 4.56 9.40
CA ASP A 289 7.43 5.23 9.07
C ASP A 289 6.57 5.41 10.34
N THR A 290 6.39 6.66 10.75
CA THR A 290 5.58 7.00 11.93
C THR A 290 4.09 6.78 11.71
N VAL A 291 3.59 6.94 10.48
CA VAL A 291 2.18 6.74 10.15
C VAL A 291 1.84 5.27 10.22
N PHE A 292 2.70 4.42 9.65
CA PHE A 292 2.55 2.97 9.76
C PHE A 292 2.63 2.50 11.21
N ARG A 293 3.58 3.03 11.99
CA ARG A 293 3.72 2.69 13.42
C ARG A 293 2.44 3.01 14.20
N ASP A 294 1.88 4.20 14.00
CA ASP A 294 0.65 4.61 14.69
C ASP A 294 -0.55 3.75 14.27
N ALA A 295 -0.74 3.53 12.96
CA ALA A 295 -1.79 2.68 12.42
C ALA A 295 -1.69 1.24 12.97
N ALA A 296 -0.49 0.66 13.00
CA ALA A 296 -0.23 -0.67 13.53
C ALA A 296 -0.59 -0.76 15.03
N HIS A 297 -0.13 0.17 15.86
CA HIS A 297 -0.47 0.17 17.29
C HIS A 297 -1.95 0.44 17.55
N HIS A 298 -2.58 1.30 16.75
CA HIS A 298 -4.02 1.53 16.84
C HIS A 298 -4.80 0.25 16.52
N PHE A 299 -4.46 -0.41 15.41
CA PHE A 299 -5.05 -1.69 15.00
C PHE A 299 -4.85 -2.79 16.05
N LEU A 300 -3.63 -2.99 16.55
CA LEU A 300 -3.33 -4.03 17.54
C LEU A 300 -4.17 -3.87 18.82
N ARG A 301 -4.34 -2.62 19.30
CA ARG A 301 -5.19 -2.33 20.47
C ARG A 301 -6.66 -2.59 20.20
N LEU A 302 -7.17 -2.16 19.04
CA LEU A 302 -8.58 -2.40 18.66
C LEU A 302 -8.87 -3.89 18.52
N PHE A 303 -7.98 -4.65 17.90
CA PHE A 303 -8.13 -6.09 17.74
C PHE A 303 -8.17 -6.79 19.11
N ASP A 304 -7.22 -6.51 20.00
CA ASP A 304 -7.17 -7.09 21.35
C ASP A 304 -8.46 -6.78 22.14
N GLN A 305 -8.88 -5.51 22.15
CA GLN A 305 -10.09 -5.07 22.85
C GLN A 305 -11.36 -5.76 22.33
N ILE A 306 -11.54 -5.80 21.01
CA ILE A 306 -12.75 -6.38 20.41
C ILE A 306 -12.73 -7.90 20.55
N PHE A 307 -11.57 -8.54 20.38
CA PHE A 307 -11.44 -9.98 20.55
C PHE A 307 -11.78 -10.43 21.97
N ALA A 308 -11.26 -9.73 23.00
CA ALA A 308 -11.58 -10.00 24.39
C ALA A 308 -13.07 -9.82 24.73
N GLU A 309 -13.76 -8.88 24.05
CA GLU A 309 -15.19 -8.65 24.23
C GLU A 309 -16.05 -9.76 23.60
N ILE A 310 -15.67 -10.25 22.41
CA ILE A 310 -16.48 -11.23 21.67
C ILE A 310 -16.19 -12.68 22.03
N GLU A 311 -14.98 -13.00 22.52
CA GLU A 311 -14.53 -14.36 22.83
C GLU A 311 -15.51 -15.19 23.67
N PRO A 312 -16.17 -14.65 24.72
CA PRO A 312 -17.11 -15.43 25.53
C PRO A 312 -18.33 -15.92 24.75
N SER A 313 -18.67 -15.24 23.65
CA SER A 313 -19.76 -15.60 22.75
C SER A 313 -19.33 -16.47 21.57
N MET A 314 -18.03 -16.72 21.41
CA MET A 314 -17.48 -17.47 20.29
C MET A 314 -17.33 -18.96 20.60
N THR A 315 -17.74 -19.78 19.64
CA THR A 315 -17.46 -21.21 19.62
C THR A 315 -16.04 -21.48 19.11
N ASP A 316 -15.48 -22.64 19.46
CA ASP A 316 -14.15 -23.07 18.97
C ASP A 316 -13.97 -23.02 17.45
N PRO A 317 -14.92 -23.50 16.60
CA PRO A 317 -14.80 -23.35 15.15
C PRO A 317 -14.84 -21.90 14.69
N GLU A 318 -15.55 -21.00 15.38
CA GLU A 318 -15.55 -19.57 15.06
C GLU A 318 -14.21 -18.91 15.40
N ILE A 319 -13.59 -19.29 16.53
CA ILE A 319 -12.23 -18.81 16.87
C ILE A 319 -11.23 -19.30 15.83
N ALA A 320 -11.32 -20.57 15.42
CA ALA A 320 -10.47 -21.12 14.37
C ALA A 320 -10.66 -20.40 13.03
N ALA A 321 -11.91 -20.06 12.66
CA ALA A 321 -12.22 -19.29 11.47
C ALA A 321 -11.69 -17.85 11.55
N LEU A 322 -11.86 -17.18 12.70
CA LEU A 322 -11.31 -15.85 12.95
C LEU A 322 -9.79 -15.83 12.83
N ALA A 323 -9.11 -16.82 13.41
CA ALA A 323 -7.65 -16.93 13.37
C ALA A 323 -7.08 -17.12 11.94
N ASP A 324 -7.88 -17.63 11.01
CA ASP A 324 -7.47 -17.82 9.61
C ASP A 324 -7.68 -16.55 8.75
N THR A 325 -8.30 -15.51 9.31
CA THR A 325 -8.65 -14.31 8.54
C THR A 325 -7.45 -13.45 8.16
N ARG A 326 -7.55 -12.66 7.08
CA ARG A 326 -6.53 -11.67 6.69
C ARG A 326 -6.23 -10.69 7.83
N THR A 327 -7.26 -10.25 8.55
CA THR A 327 -7.10 -9.39 9.73
C THR A 327 -6.32 -10.08 10.84
N ALA A 328 -6.66 -11.33 11.18
CA ALA A 328 -5.92 -12.06 12.21
C ALA A 328 -4.47 -12.35 11.79
N ARG A 329 -4.22 -12.66 10.52
CA ARG A 329 -2.86 -12.83 9.96
C ARG A 329 -2.02 -11.56 10.10
N ALA A 330 -2.61 -10.39 9.83
CA ALA A 330 -1.96 -9.10 10.04
C ALA A 330 -1.66 -8.87 11.53
N PHE A 331 -2.60 -9.22 12.41
CA PHE A 331 -2.41 -9.17 13.86
C PHE A 331 -1.25 -10.06 14.32
N MET A 332 -1.18 -11.31 13.84
CA MET A 332 -0.07 -12.22 14.17
C MET A 332 1.28 -11.68 13.70
N LEU A 333 1.35 -11.15 12.47
CA LEU A 333 2.57 -10.57 11.90
C LEU A 333 3.03 -9.37 12.73
N LEU A 334 2.14 -8.39 12.95
CA LEU A 334 2.47 -7.15 13.65
C LEU A 334 2.68 -7.37 15.16
N GLY A 335 1.93 -8.28 15.77
CA GLY A 335 2.10 -8.64 17.18
C GLY A 335 3.48 -9.26 17.43
N ARG A 336 3.97 -10.06 16.47
CA ARG A 336 5.34 -10.60 16.53
C ARG A 336 6.40 -9.52 16.33
N VAL A 337 6.17 -8.57 15.43
CA VAL A 337 7.11 -7.45 15.20
C VAL A 337 7.19 -6.50 16.41
N THR A 338 6.07 -6.33 17.12
CA THR A 338 5.99 -5.45 18.30
C THR A 338 6.33 -6.15 19.61
N GLY A 339 6.48 -7.47 19.61
CA GLY A 339 6.81 -8.25 20.81
C GLY A 339 5.62 -8.47 21.76
N ILE A 340 4.37 -8.43 21.27
CA ILE A 340 3.17 -8.68 22.09
C ILE A 340 3.13 -10.12 22.65
N PHE A 341 3.82 -11.05 21.98
CA PHE A 341 3.81 -12.47 22.29
C PHE A 341 5.09 -12.98 22.99
N ASP A 342 6.09 -12.11 23.16
CA ASP A 342 7.38 -12.46 23.79
C ASP A 342 7.35 -12.26 25.31
#